data_AF-A0ABD4DJ30-F1
#
_entry.id   AF-A0ABD4DJ30-F1
#
_cell.length_a   1.000
_cell.length_b   1.000
_cell.length_c   1.000
_cell.angle_alpha   90.00
_cell.angle_beta   90.00
_cell.angle_gamma   90.00
#
_symmetry.space_group_name_H-M   'P 1'
#
loop_
_entity.id
_entity.type
_entity.pdbx_description
1 polymer ?
#
loop_
_entity_poly.entity_id
_entity_poly.type
_entity_poly.pdbx_seq_one_letter_code
_entity_poly.pdbx_strand_id
1 'polypeptide(L)'
;MKNNNKIKSISFFWLLFLFISCSKENKIKLTGKVMEKYEIEYNKDTIKVFSIQLSNHIETEKYININNEFYDVKNKKLFLSINRDTLYTEILDGFLYKTEIKKNNNNSFKTSTYLIDNHGKESLLTTFYYDKNYRIEKIEKTDLISFTPIK
;
A
#
# COMPACT_ATOMS: atom_id res chain seq x y z
N MET A 1 10.65 86.88 3.17
CA MET A 1 11.88 86.03 3.16
C MET A 1 11.86 85.11 4.37
N LYS A 2 12.37 83.88 4.21
CA LYS A 2 12.35 82.72 5.14
C LYS A 2 10.99 82.02 5.28
N ASN A 3 10.86 80.70 5.16
CA ASN A 3 11.73 79.65 4.64
C ASN A 3 10.79 78.46 4.42
N ASN A 4 10.55 78.07 3.18
CA ASN A 4 9.91 76.80 2.84
C ASN A 4 10.86 75.69 3.27
N ASN A 5 10.36 74.74 4.07
CA ASN A 5 10.79 73.33 4.19
C ASN A 5 10.67 72.84 5.64
N LYS A 6 9.54 72.20 5.95
CA LYS A 6 9.51 71.01 6.80
C LYS A 6 8.66 69.96 6.09
N ILE A 7 9.34 69.09 5.34
CA ILE A 7 9.58 67.68 5.70
C ILE A 7 8.29 66.88 5.47
N LYS A 8 8.14 66.34 4.25
CA LYS A 8 8.35 64.91 3.97
C LYS A 8 7.47 64.01 4.85
N SER A 9 6.23 63.74 4.46
CA SER A 9 5.54 62.51 4.92
C SER A 9 4.25 62.14 4.18
N ILE A 10 4.03 62.57 2.94
CA ILE A 10 2.83 62.13 2.18
C ILE A 10 3.26 61.70 0.77
N SER A 11 4.27 60.85 0.71
CA SER A 11 4.67 60.16 -0.53
C SER A 11 5.22 58.77 -0.24
N PHE A 12 4.80 58.16 0.88
CA PHE A 12 5.17 56.78 1.22
C PHE A 12 3.95 55.85 1.38
N PHE A 13 2.73 56.39 1.37
CA PHE A 13 1.53 55.59 1.62
C PHE A 13 0.89 55.02 0.34
N TRP A 14 1.24 55.54 -0.84
CA TRP A 14 0.69 55.06 -2.12
C TRP A 14 1.51 53.95 -2.78
N LEU A 15 2.74 53.68 -2.31
CA LEU A 15 3.57 52.60 -2.85
C LEU A 15 3.26 51.22 -2.23
N LEU A 16 2.49 51.18 -1.13
CA LEU A 16 2.19 49.94 -0.41
C LEU A 16 1.03 49.12 -0.99
N PHE A 17 0.24 49.68 -1.91
CA PHE A 17 -0.93 49.00 -2.46
C PHE A 17 -0.68 48.20 -3.74
N LEU A 18 0.53 48.24 -4.30
CA LEU A 18 0.86 47.58 -5.58
C LEU A 18 1.57 46.22 -5.43
N PHE A 19 1.75 45.70 -4.20
CA PHE A 19 2.48 44.45 -3.95
C PHE A 19 1.68 43.33 -3.27
N ILE A 20 0.35 43.41 -3.24
CA ILE A 20 -0.50 42.26 -2.87
C ILE A 20 -0.87 41.56 -4.19
N SER A 21 0.14 41.06 -4.90
CA SER A 21 0.60 39.68 -4.82
C SER A 21 -0.35 38.74 -5.56
N CYS A 22 0.11 38.32 -6.73
CA CYS A 22 -0.31 37.17 -7.51
C CYS A 22 -0.91 36.10 -6.58
N SER A 23 -2.24 35.95 -6.59
CA SER A 23 -2.88 34.83 -5.91
C SER A 23 -2.37 33.57 -6.59
N LYS A 24 -1.38 32.90 -5.98
CA LYS A 24 -0.94 31.56 -6.38
C LYS A 24 -2.19 30.72 -6.56
N GLU A 25 -2.37 30.15 -7.75
CA GLU A 25 -3.39 29.14 -7.97
C GLU A 25 -3.30 28.13 -6.82
N ASN A 26 -4.34 28.03 -5.99
CA ASN A 26 -4.43 27.06 -4.90
C ASN A 26 -4.62 25.66 -5.50
N LYS A 27 -3.55 25.11 -6.08
CA LYS A 27 -3.53 23.75 -6.62
C LYS A 27 -3.44 22.77 -5.48
N ILE A 28 -4.54 22.10 -5.18
CA ILE A 28 -4.53 20.92 -4.34
C ILE A 28 -4.12 19.75 -5.24
N LYS A 29 -2.95 19.17 -4.98
CA LYS A 29 -2.54 17.90 -5.61
C LYS A 29 -3.10 16.77 -4.76
N LEU A 30 -4.02 16.00 -5.34
CA LEU A 30 -4.49 14.75 -4.78
C LEU A 30 -3.97 13.61 -5.65
N THR A 31 -3.46 12.56 -5.02
CA THR A 31 -3.06 11.32 -5.69
C THR A 31 -4.17 10.30 -5.53
N GLY A 32 -4.58 9.67 -6.63
CA GLY A 32 -5.61 8.63 -6.66
C GLY A 32 -5.06 7.24 -6.39
N LYS A 33 -5.97 6.30 -6.09
CA LYS A 33 -5.67 4.90 -5.83
C LYS A 33 -5.22 4.21 -7.13
N VAL A 34 -3.98 3.73 -7.16
CA VAL A 34 -3.47 2.92 -8.28
C VAL A 34 -4.12 1.54 -8.18
N MET A 35 -4.85 1.10 -9.21
CA MET A 35 -5.23 -0.32 -9.30
C MET A 35 -3.96 -1.14 -9.51
N GLU A 36 -3.48 -1.82 -8.46
CA GLU A 36 -2.48 -2.87 -8.62
C GLU A 36 -3.08 -3.99 -9.48
N LYS A 37 -2.43 -4.29 -10.59
CA LYS A 37 -2.73 -5.46 -11.42
C LYS A 37 -1.72 -6.54 -11.09
N TYR A 38 -2.15 -7.79 -11.13
CA TYR A 38 -1.26 -8.93 -10.89
C TYR A 38 -1.22 -9.85 -12.10
N GLU A 39 -0.03 -10.34 -12.40
CA GLU A 39 0.20 -11.48 -13.28
C GLU A 39 0.71 -12.64 -12.43
N ILE A 40 0.24 -13.85 -12.72
CA ILE A 40 0.60 -15.04 -11.96
C ILE A 40 1.14 -16.08 -12.93
N GLU A 41 2.39 -16.49 -12.72
CA GLU A 41 3.05 -17.55 -13.48
C GLU A 41 2.97 -18.86 -12.70
N TYR A 42 2.48 -19.91 -13.34
CA TYR A 42 2.35 -21.24 -12.75
C TYR A 42 3.34 -22.19 -13.43
N ASN A 43 4.21 -22.80 -12.63
CA ASN A 43 5.00 -23.96 -13.01
C ASN A 43 4.66 -25.13 -12.09
N LYS A 44 5.09 -26.34 -12.47
CA LYS A 44 4.81 -27.56 -11.71
C LYS A 44 5.08 -27.44 -10.22
N ASP A 45 6.22 -26.84 -9.86
CA ASP A 45 6.70 -26.77 -8.49
C ASP A 45 6.72 -25.35 -7.93
N THR A 46 6.30 -24.33 -8.70
CA THR A 46 6.39 -22.93 -8.28
C THR A 46 5.22 -22.09 -8.74
N ILE A 47 4.81 -21.13 -7.90
CA ILE A 47 3.90 -20.05 -8.27
C ILE A 47 4.66 -18.74 -8.09
N LYS A 48 4.67 -17.88 -9.09
CA LYS A 48 5.22 -16.52 -8.99
C LYS A 48 4.12 -15.50 -9.19
N VAL A 49 4.15 -14.43 -8.41
CA VAL A 49 3.19 -13.33 -8.50
C VAL A 49 3.97 -12.07 -8.83
N PHE A 50 3.54 -11.41 -9.89
CA PHE A 50 4.10 -10.16 -10.39
C PHE A 50 3.08 -9.04 -10.18
N SER A 51 3.50 -7.95 -9.56
CA SER A 51 2.74 -6.70 -9.56
C SER A 51 3.08 -5.92 -10.82
N ILE A 52 2.03 -5.48 -11.52
CA ILE A 52 2.12 -4.67 -12.73
C ILE A 52 1.84 -3.22 -12.34
N GLN A 53 2.89 -2.42 -12.29
CA GLN A 53 2.80 -0.97 -12.01
C GLN A 53 3.31 -0.18 -13.22
N LEU A 54 2.42 0.61 -13.83
CA LEU A 54 2.65 1.59 -14.91
C LEU A 54 3.32 1.09 -16.21
N SER A 55 3.97 -0.09 -16.22
CA SER A 55 4.51 -0.91 -17.33
C SER A 55 5.54 -1.95 -16.82
N ASN A 56 5.94 -1.88 -15.54
CA ASN A 56 6.93 -2.78 -14.96
C ASN A 56 6.25 -4.03 -14.38
N HIS A 57 6.87 -5.19 -14.60
CA HIS A 57 6.50 -6.46 -13.98
C HIS A 57 7.49 -6.73 -12.84
N ILE A 58 7.06 -6.50 -11.61
CA ILE A 58 7.90 -6.68 -10.42
C ILE A 58 7.47 -7.99 -9.77
N GLU A 59 8.35 -8.98 -9.71
CA GLU A 59 8.10 -10.20 -8.91
C GLU A 59 7.96 -9.77 -7.44
N THR A 60 6.76 -9.92 -6.89
CA THR A 60 6.47 -9.57 -5.50
C THR A 60 6.51 -10.78 -4.60
N GLU A 61 6.07 -11.93 -5.10
CA GLU A 61 5.98 -13.16 -4.32
C GLU A 61 6.42 -14.36 -5.14
N LYS A 62 7.07 -15.31 -4.48
CA LYS A 62 7.43 -16.60 -5.04
C LYS A 62 7.16 -17.70 -4.03
N TYR A 63 6.43 -18.72 -4.49
CA TYR A 63 6.08 -19.87 -3.70
C TYR A 63 6.63 -21.15 -4.31
N ILE A 64 7.07 -22.08 -3.46
CA ILE A 64 7.58 -23.40 -3.84
C ILE A 64 6.67 -24.50 -3.29
N ASN A 65 6.42 -25.52 -4.11
CA ASN A 65 5.66 -26.69 -3.70
C ASN A 65 6.54 -27.61 -2.84
N ILE A 66 6.08 -27.92 -1.64
CA ILE A 66 6.67 -28.92 -0.76
C ILE A 66 5.51 -29.78 -0.25
N ASN A 67 5.53 -31.07 -0.59
CA ASN A 67 4.48 -32.03 -0.18
C ASN A 67 3.06 -31.56 -0.53
N ASN A 68 2.87 -31.04 -1.75
CA ASN A 68 1.57 -30.57 -2.24
C ASN A 68 0.99 -29.37 -1.48
N GLU A 69 1.84 -28.57 -0.83
CA GLU A 69 1.52 -27.28 -0.22
C GLU A 69 2.54 -26.24 -0.69
N PHE A 70 2.17 -24.96 -0.71
CA PHE A 70 3.06 -23.91 -1.20
C PHE A 70 3.61 -23.03 -0.08
N TYR A 71 4.93 -22.93 -0.04
CA TYR A 71 5.68 -22.16 0.95
C TYR A 71 6.28 -20.92 0.29
N ASP A 72 6.17 -19.77 0.96
CA ASP A 72 6.86 -18.53 0.61
C ASP A 72 8.38 -18.78 0.63
N VAL A 73 9.06 -18.48 -0.47
CA VAL A 73 10.53 -18.67 -0.60
C VAL A 73 11.31 -17.73 0.31
N LYS A 74 10.85 -16.49 0.47
CA LYS A 74 11.52 -15.46 1.29
C LYS A 74 11.45 -15.83 2.76
N ASN A 75 10.26 -16.19 3.25
CA ASN A 75 10.03 -16.42 4.68
C ASN A 75 10.08 -17.91 5.08
N LYS A 76 10.10 -18.82 4.11
CA LYS A 76 10.03 -20.30 4.30
C LYS A 76 8.80 -20.73 5.11
N LYS A 77 7.73 -19.95 5.06
CA LYS A 77 6.48 -20.22 5.77
C LYS A 77 5.44 -20.76 4.80
N LEU A 78 4.57 -21.62 5.32
CA LEU A 78 3.41 -22.10 4.56
C LEU A 78 2.54 -20.89 4.20
N PHE A 79 2.19 -20.74 2.92
CA PHE A 79 1.40 -19.62 2.45
C PHE A 79 0.12 -20.06 1.75
N LEU A 80 0.13 -21.15 0.96
CA LEU A 80 -1.10 -21.72 0.38
C LEU A 80 -1.26 -23.17 0.82
N SER A 81 -2.41 -23.52 1.39
CA SER A 81 -2.77 -24.89 1.74
C SER A 81 -4.23 -25.18 1.43
N ILE A 82 -4.48 -26.35 0.82
CA ILE A 82 -5.82 -26.92 0.67
C ILE A 82 -6.10 -28.04 1.69
N ASN A 83 -5.09 -28.45 2.45
CA ASN A 83 -5.12 -29.64 3.30
C ASN A 83 -5.45 -29.31 4.76
N ARG A 84 -5.12 -28.09 5.21
CA ARG A 84 -5.28 -27.69 6.61
C ARG A 84 -5.44 -26.19 6.76
N ASP A 85 -6.28 -25.82 7.72
CA ASP A 85 -6.27 -24.47 8.26
C ASP A 85 -4.98 -24.26 9.06
N THR A 86 -4.36 -23.09 8.93
CA THR A 86 -3.10 -22.75 9.59
C THR A 86 -3.16 -21.32 10.10
N LEU A 87 -2.66 -21.09 11.31
CA LEU A 87 -2.49 -19.76 11.88
C LEU A 87 -1.08 -19.65 12.43
N TYR A 88 -0.37 -18.58 12.07
CA TYR A 88 0.92 -18.26 12.69
C TYR A 88 1.12 -16.75 12.77
N THR A 89 2.01 -16.37 13.68
CA THR A 89 2.48 -15.00 13.84
C THR A 89 3.99 -14.95 13.66
N GLU A 90 4.49 -13.86 13.10
CA GLU A 90 5.92 -13.65 12.92
C GLU A 90 6.29 -12.17 13.01
N ILE A 91 7.53 -11.91 13.39
CA ILE A 91 8.09 -10.56 13.40
C ILE A 91 8.95 -10.41 12.16
N LEU A 92 8.57 -9.50 11.26
CA LEU A 92 9.33 -9.15 10.05
C LEU A 92 9.59 -7.65 10.07
N ASP A 93 10.86 -7.26 9.88
CA ASP A 93 11.30 -5.86 9.89
C ASP A 93 10.81 -5.05 11.12
N GLY A 94 10.69 -5.70 12.27
CA GLY A 94 10.24 -5.10 13.53
C GLY A 94 8.73 -4.99 13.70
N PHE A 95 7.94 -5.47 12.74
CA PHE A 95 6.49 -5.49 12.78
C PHE A 95 5.96 -6.90 13.03
N LEU A 96 4.93 -7.02 13.88
CA LEU A 96 4.26 -8.29 14.15
C LEU A 96 3.18 -8.53 13.10
N TYR A 97 3.30 -9.62 12.36
CA TYR A 97 2.33 -10.07 11.39
C TYR A 97 1.62 -11.32 11.88
N LYS A 98 0.38 -11.50 11.42
CA LYS A 98 -0.38 -12.73 11.57
C LYS A 98 -0.83 -13.20 10.20
N THR A 99 -0.60 -14.46 9.89
CA THR A 99 -1.09 -15.09 8.68
C THR A 99 -2.06 -16.20 9.03
N GLU A 100 -3.20 -16.19 8.35
CA GLU A 100 -4.29 -17.15 8.51
C GLU A 100 -4.60 -17.79 7.16
N ILE A 101 -4.42 -19.11 7.08
CA ILE A 101 -4.80 -19.95 5.94
C ILE A 101 -6.05 -20.70 6.35
N LYS A 102 -7.12 -20.57 5.57
CA LYS A 102 -8.41 -21.21 5.85
C LYS A 102 -9.09 -21.71 4.59
N LYS A 103 -9.84 -22.79 4.74
CA LYS A 103 -10.91 -23.11 3.79
C LYS A 103 -11.96 -22.00 3.78
N ASN A 104 -12.39 -21.62 2.59
CA ASN A 104 -13.47 -20.66 2.34
C ASN A 104 -14.67 -21.39 1.71
N ASN A 105 -15.77 -20.66 1.47
CA ASN A 105 -16.99 -21.24 0.90
C ASN A 105 -16.74 -21.81 -0.52
N ASN A 106 -17.56 -22.79 -0.94
CA ASN A 106 -17.57 -23.34 -2.29
C ASN A 106 -16.22 -23.92 -2.79
N ASN A 107 -15.48 -24.64 -1.94
CA ASN A 107 -14.17 -25.23 -2.27
C ASN A 107 -13.10 -24.21 -2.70
N SER A 108 -13.28 -22.95 -2.31
CA SER A 108 -12.20 -21.96 -2.35
C SER A 108 -11.42 -21.99 -1.04
N PHE A 109 -10.21 -21.48 -1.07
CA PHE A 109 -9.30 -21.35 0.06
C PHE A 109 -8.79 -19.92 0.09
N LYS A 110 -8.37 -19.46 1.26
CA LYS A 110 -7.80 -18.12 1.39
C LYS A 110 -6.64 -18.08 2.36
N THR A 111 -5.73 -17.16 2.08
CA THR A 111 -4.62 -16.79 2.96
C THR A 111 -4.71 -15.30 3.22
N SER A 112 -4.94 -14.92 4.47
CA SER A 112 -5.04 -13.52 4.90
C SER A 112 -3.85 -13.17 5.78
N THR A 113 -3.19 -12.06 5.49
CA THR A 113 -2.10 -11.51 6.30
C THR A 113 -2.53 -10.20 6.94
N TYR A 114 -2.28 -10.09 8.24
CA TYR A 114 -2.63 -8.96 9.08
C TYR A 114 -1.37 -8.36 9.70
N LEU A 115 -1.34 -7.04 9.83
CA LEU A 115 -0.42 -6.34 10.72
C LEU A 115 -1.07 -6.24 12.10
N ILE A 116 -0.33 -6.62 13.14
CA ILE A 116 -0.74 -6.46 14.54
C ILE A 116 0.00 -5.26 15.12
N ASP A 117 -0.73 -4.28 15.63
CA ASP A 117 -0.13 -3.14 16.32
C ASP A 117 0.26 -3.46 17.78
N ASN A 118 0.90 -2.51 18.45
CA ASN A 118 1.37 -2.66 19.84
C ASN A 118 0.22 -2.83 20.86
N HIS A 119 -1.04 -2.61 20.44
CA HIS A 119 -2.24 -2.80 21.25
C HIS A 119 -2.96 -4.12 20.91
N GLY A 120 -2.39 -4.95 20.03
CA GLY A 120 -2.99 -6.20 19.57
C GLY A 120 -4.09 -6.02 18.53
N LYS A 121 -4.29 -4.81 18.00
CA LYS A 121 -5.29 -4.56 16.96
C LYS A 121 -4.77 -5.07 15.61
N GLU A 122 -5.63 -5.80 14.92
CA GLU A 122 -5.30 -6.38 13.62
C GLU A 122 -5.77 -5.47 12.48
N SER A 123 -4.89 -5.23 11.53
CA SER A 123 -5.18 -4.53 10.28
C SER A 123 -4.93 -5.46 9.11
N LEU A 124 -5.97 -5.81 8.34
CA LEU A 124 -5.83 -6.67 7.17
C LEU A 124 -4.97 -6.00 6.10
N LEU A 125 -3.88 -6.65 5.69
CA LEU A 125 -2.99 -6.17 4.64
C LEU A 125 -3.33 -6.79 3.29
N THR A 126 -3.38 -8.12 3.23
CA THR A 126 -3.61 -8.85 1.99
C THR A 126 -4.49 -10.07 2.23
N THR A 127 -5.25 -10.46 1.22
CA THR A 127 -5.91 -11.77 1.14
C THR A 127 -5.76 -12.34 -0.25
N PHE A 128 -5.21 -13.55 -0.32
CA PHE A 128 -5.15 -14.36 -1.54
C PHE A 128 -6.30 -15.36 -1.49
N TYR A 129 -7.10 -15.43 -2.55
CA TYR A 129 -8.13 -16.45 -2.75
C TYR A 129 -7.69 -17.39 -3.86
N TYR A 130 -7.83 -18.69 -3.65
CA TYR A 130 -7.38 -19.71 -4.60
C TYR A 130 -8.29 -20.94 -4.58
N ASP A 131 -8.30 -21.66 -5.70
CA ASP A 131 -9.04 -22.91 -5.85
C ASP A 131 -8.27 -24.12 -5.32
N LYS A 132 -8.90 -25.30 -5.42
CA LYS A 132 -8.30 -26.59 -5.04
C LYS A 132 -7.05 -27.00 -5.84
N ASN A 133 -6.78 -26.34 -6.96
CA ASN A 133 -5.61 -26.56 -7.80
C ASN A 133 -4.53 -25.49 -7.56
N TYR A 134 -4.68 -24.69 -6.49
CA TYR A 134 -3.81 -23.55 -6.17
C TYR A 134 -3.82 -22.43 -7.20
N ARG A 135 -4.86 -22.37 -8.06
CA ARG A 135 -5.03 -21.24 -8.96
C ARG A 135 -5.55 -20.05 -8.16
N ILE A 136 -4.75 -19.00 -8.06
CA ILE A 136 -5.13 -17.74 -7.43
C ILE A 136 -6.19 -17.06 -8.30
N GLU A 137 -7.37 -16.87 -7.72
CA GLU A 137 -8.55 -16.29 -8.36
C GLU A 137 -8.65 -14.78 -8.09
N LYS A 138 -8.18 -14.36 -6.91
CA LYS A 138 -8.27 -12.98 -6.45
C LYS A 138 -7.17 -12.66 -5.45
N ILE A 139 -6.59 -11.48 -5.56
CA ILE A 139 -5.71 -10.89 -4.55
C ILE A 139 -6.37 -9.58 -4.11
N GLU A 140 -6.70 -9.47 -2.84
CA GLU A 140 -7.15 -8.25 -2.20
C GLU A 140 -5.99 -7.67 -1.41
N LYS A 141 -5.70 -6.38 -1.60
CA LYS A 141 -4.72 -5.64 -0.83
C LYS A 141 -5.36 -4.39 -0.28
N THR A 142 -5.21 -4.18 1.02
CA THR A 142 -5.65 -2.96 1.68
C THR A 142 -4.51 -1.97 1.60
N ASP A 143 -4.69 -0.91 0.83
CA ASP A 143 -3.77 0.21 0.86
C ASP A 143 -3.85 0.86 2.24
N LEU A 144 -2.76 0.83 3.01
CA LEU A 144 -2.59 1.66 4.21
C LEU A 144 -2.42 3.16 3.86
N ILE A 145 -2.79 3.58 2.64
CA ILE A 145 -2.56 4.93 2.15
C ILE A 145 -3.74 5.82 2.56
N SER A 146 -3.63 6.43 3.73
CA SER A 146 -4.40 7.64 4.05
C SER A 146 -3.72 8.85 3.41
N PHE A 147 -4.37 9.50 2.44
CA PHE A 147 -3.92 10.79 1.95
C PHE A 147 -4.33 11.89 2.95
N THR A 148 -3.38 12.38 3.74
CA THR A 148 -3.56 13.60 4.54
C THR A 148 -3.08 14.82 3.76
N PRO A 149 -3.88 15.89 3.65
CA PRO A 149 -3.41 17.15 3.08
C PRO A 149 -2.25 17.69 3.92
N ILE A 150 -1.16 18.11 3.26
CA ILE A 150 -0.05 18.80 3.90
C ILE A 150 -0.57 20.18 4.32
N LYS A 151 -0.58 20.46 5.62
CA LYS A 151 -0.90 21.79 6.17
C LYS A 151 0.22 22.77 5.91
#